data_AF-A0A7J3WNZ5-F1
#
_entry.id   AF-A0A7J3WNZ5-F1
#
_cell.length_a   1.000
_cell.length_b   1.000
_cell.length_c   1.000
_cell.angle_alpha   90.00
_cell.angle_beta   90.00
_cell.angle_gamma   90.00
#
_symmetry.space_group_name_H-M   'P 1'
#
loop_
_entity.id
_entity.type
_entity.pdbx_description
1 polymer ?
#
loop_
_entity_poly.entity_id
_entity_poly.type
_entity_poly.pdbx_seq_one_letter_code
_entity_poly.pdbx_strand_id
1 'polypeptide(L)'
;MVEIEKEQKAEIEKVQEQVHEVKNEFLHITEILHDMEHNTATADTLSFLYQTVINSMYTVEEVGKKASVLFSNKSIEKDSTELCKFFYQTALKLEALKESLQARDRTTFSKHLSLLKRSLVSAEYVLSLFIGEVTAELTEITFRQFIEGKRREDLMERVEALDAKVDSLNTRVETYERKVSLLVKNNPESVLETDEAMVIKEIRSFHDQNVMWVEPRFIENNLSLSKNRIDEILDILSRYGILQYKMRGGTKVYKYGETHDINTN
;
A
#
# COMPACT_ATOMS: atom_id res chain seq x y z
N MET A 1 0.84 7.89 5.78
CA MET A 1 1.46 6.94 4.84
C MET A 1 1.49 7.53 3.44
N VAL A 2 0.34 7.86 2.83
CA VAL A 2 0.26 8.48 1.49
C VAL A 2 1.01 9.82 1.36
N GLU A 3 1.06 10.63 2.41
CA GLU A 3 1.72 11.95 2.39
C GLU A 3 3.25 11.84 2.47
N ILE A 4 3.76 10.90 3.29
CA ILE A 4 5.19 10.59 3.43
C ILE A 4 5.73 9.97 2.13
N GLU A 5 4.96 9.12 1.46
CA GLU A 5 5.32 8.55 0.16
C GLU A 5 5.37 9.60 -0.96
N LYS A 6 4.50 10.62 -0.91
CA LYS A 6 4.51 11.73 -1.88
C LYS A 6 5.70 12.66 -1.69
N GLU A 7 6.05 12.96 -0.45
CA GLU A 7 7.20 13.81 -0.11
C GLU A 7 8.51 13.14 -0.53
N GLN A 8 8.70 11.85 -0.19
CA GLN A 8 9.86 11.08 -0.64
C GLN A 8 9.95 10.98 -2.16
N LYS A 9 8.83 10.82 -2.87
CA LYS A 9 8.83 10.78 -4.34
C LYS A 9 9.28 12.11 -4.96
N ALA A 10 8.81 13.24 -4.43
CA ALA A 10 9.23 14.56 -4.89
C ALA A 10 10.73 14.81 -4.63
N GLU A 11 11.25 14.33 -3.50
CA GLU A 11 12.68 14.40 -3.22
C GLU A 11 13.53 13.55 -4.18
N ILE A 12 13.07 12.33 -4.50
CA ILE A 12 13.71 11.44 -5.49
C ILE A 12 13.75 12.11 -6.87
N GLU A 13 12.63 12.66 -7.33
CA GLU A 13 12.53 13.37 -8.62
C GLU A 13 13.47 14.58 -8.66
N LYS A 14 13.52 15.36 -7.57
CA LYS A 14 14.43 16.50 -7.46
C LYS A 14 15.90 16.07 -7.51
N VAL A 15 16.28 15.02 -6.78
CA VAL A 15 17.66 14.48 -6.82
C VAL A 15 18.02 14.03 -8.24
N GLN A 16 17.11 13.35 -8.93
CA GLN A 16 17.32 12.89 -10.30
C GLN A 16 17.52 14.06 -11.28
N GLU A 17 16.71 15.11 -11.17
CA GLU A 17 16.84 16.32 -12.00
C GLU A 17 18.19 17.02 -11.76
N GLN A 18 18.56 17.23 -10.50
CA GLN A 18 19.81 17.89 -10.13
C GLN A 18 21.06 17.09 -10.56
N VAL A 19 21.02 15.76 -10.50
CA VAL A 19 22.11 14.91 -11.03
C VAL A 19 22.24 15.07 -12.54
N HIS A 20 21.11 15.16 -13.26
CA HIS A 20 21.12 15.38 -14.70
C HIS A 20 21.65 16.77 -15.06
N GLU A 21 21.27 17.79 -14.30
CA GLU A 21 21.77 19.16 -14.41
C GLU A 21 23.30 19.20 -14.27
N VAL A 22 23.85 18.66 -13.18
CA VAL A 22 25.30 18.62 -12.94
C VAL A 22 26.05 17.93 -14.08
N LYS A 23 25.51 16.83 -14.61
CA LYS A 23 26.10 16.11 -15.74
C LYS A 23 26.17 17.00 -16.99
N ASN A 24 25.08 17.69 -17.30
CA ASN A 24 24.99 18.55 -18.47
C ASN A 24 25.88 19.79 -18.33
N GLU A 25 25.94 20.39 -17.14
CA GLU A 25 26.83 21.51 -16.85
C GLU A 25 28.30 21.11 -16.99
N PHE A 26 28.69 19.93 -16.50
CA PHE A 26 30.06 19.43 -16.65
C PHE A 26 30.44 19.16 -18.11
N LEU A 27 29.51 18.60 -18.90
CA LEU A 27 29.70 18.43 -20.34
C LEU A 27 29.89 19.79 -21.03
N HIS A 28 29.05 20.76 -20.69
CA HIS A 28 29.13 22.10 -21.26
C HIS A 28 30.44 22.83 -20.92
N ILE A 29 30.92 22.69 -19.68
CA ILE A 29 32.24 23.19 -19.26
C ILE A 29 33.34 22.59 -20.14
N THR A 30 33.28 21.28 -20.38
CA THR A 30 34.27 20.55 -21.17
C THR A 30 34.26 20.99 -22.64
N GLU A 31 33.08 21.16 -23.22
CA GLU A 31 32.90 21.63 -24.61
C GLU A 31 33.49 23.04 -24.80
N ILE A 32 33.13 23.99 -23.94
CA ILE A 32 33.64 25.36 -24.02
C ILE A 32 35.18 25.37 -23.90
N LEU A 33 35.74 24.61 -22.98
CA LEU A 33 37.19 24.55 -22.81
C LEU A 33 37.90 23.89 -23.98
N HIS A 34 37.26 22.93 -24.63
CA HIS A 34 37.76 22.37 -25.89
C HIS A 34 37.79 23.45 -26.98
N ASP A 35 36.71 24.20 -27.16
CA ASP A 35 36.61 25.26 -28.17
C ASP A 35 37.63 26.40 -27.97
N MET A 36 38.02 26.68 -26.72
CA MET A 36 39.05 27.68 -26.39
C MET A 36 40.45 27.37 -26.95
N GLU A 37 40.72 26.15 -27.43
CA GLU A 37 41.97 25.82 -28.14
C GLU A 37 42.02 26.41 -29.55
N HIS A 38 40.85 26.55 -30.18
CA HIS A 38 40.73 26.90 -31.59
C HIS A 38 40.18 28.32 -31.79
N ASN A 39 39.51 28.87 -30.77
CA ASN A 39 38.90 30.20 -30.78
C ASN A 39 39.50 31.11 -29.69
N THR A 40 39.36 32.43 -29.85
CA THR A 40 39.76 33.38 -28.81
C THR A 40 38.78 33.36 -27.63
N ALA A 41 39.23 32.84 -26.49
CA ALA A 41 38.51 32.96 -25.22
C ALA A 41 38.30 34.44 -24.85
N THR A 42 37.12 34.78 -24.35
CA THR A 42 36.82 36.11 -23.82
C THR A 42 36.75 36.08 -22.29
N ALA A 43 36.88 37.26 -21.66
CA ALA A 43 36.71 37.39 -20.22
C ALA A 43 35.28 37.01 -19.78
N ASP A 44 34.30 37.21 -20.65
CA ASP A 44 32.90 36.85 -20.39
C ASP A 44 32.72 35.34 -20.41
N THR A 45 33.31 34.63 -21.37
CA THR A 45 33.27 33.16 -21.41
C THR A 45 33.91 32.54 -20.16
N LEU A 46 35.04 33.09 -19.69
CA LEU A 46 35.69 32.61 -18.47
C LEU A 46 34.86 32.91 -17.21
N SER A 47 34.18 34.06 -17.17
CA SER A 47 33.31 34.42 -16.05
C SER A 47 32.05 33.54 -16.02
N PHE A 48 31.50 33.21 -17.19
CA PHE A 48 30.42 32.24 -17.32
C PHE A 48 30.84 30.86 -16.80
N LEU A 49 31.96 30.33 -17.27
CA LEU A 49 32.50 29.04 -16.80
C LEU A 49 32.71 29.00 -15.30
N TYR A 50 33.27 30.08 -14.73
CA TYR A 50 33.47 30.19 -13.28
C TYR A 50 32.12 30.07 -12.55
N GLN A 51 31.11 30.81 -13.00
CA GLN A 51 29.79 30.76 -12.37
C GLN A 51 29.14 29.38 -12.51
N THR A 52 29.25 28.74 -13.68
CA THR A 52 28.76 27.37 -13.89
C THR A 52 29.43 26.40 -12.93
N VAL A 53 30.76 26.42 -12.82
CA VAL A 53 31.51 25.56 -11.89
C VAL A 53 31.06 25.75 -10.44
N ILE A 54 30.86 27.00 -10.00
CA ILE A 54 30.40 27.29 -8.64
C ILE A 54 28.97 26.82 -8.41
N ASN A 55 28.08 27.02 -9.38
CA ASN A 55 26.71 26.53 -9.30
C ASN A 55 26.67 25.00 -9.21
N SER A 56 27.39 24.31 -10.11
CA SER A 56 27.52 22.84 -10.08
C SER A 56 28.04 22.35 -8.73
N MET A 57 29.02 23.04 -8.13
CA MET A 57 29.54 22.70 -6.80
C MET A 57 28.44 22.73 -5.73
N TYR A 58 27.64 23.80 -5.69
CA TYR A 58 26.53 23.90 -4.73
C TYR A 58 25.46 22.83 -4.98
N THR A 59 25.13 22.56 -6.25
CA THR A 59 24.19 21.50 -6.61
C THR A 59 24.70 20.13 -6.18
N VAL A 60 25.99 19.83 -6.41
CA VAL A 60 26.62 18.58 -5.95
C VAL A 60 26.61 18.46 -4.42
N GLU A 61 26.89 19.54 -3.70
CA GLU A 61 26.83 19.52 -2.23
C GLU A 61 25.41 19.27 -1.71
N GLU A 62 24.39 19.92 -2.31
CA GLU A 62 22.98 19.71 -1.97
C GLU A 62 22.56 18.26 -2.25
N VAL A 63 22.85 17.77 -3.46
CA VAL A 63 22.54 16.40 -3.87
C VAL A 63 23.25 15.40 -2.96
N GLY A 64 24.54 15.59 -2.69
CA GLY A 64 25.33 14.69 -1.86
C GLY A 64 24.76 14.52 -0.45
N LYS A 65 24.41 15.63 0.20
CA LYS A 65 23.78 15.60 1.54
C LYS A 65 22.41 14.93 1.50
N LYS A 66 21.57 15.29 0.53
CA LYS A 66 20.21 14.74 0.43
C LYS A 66 20.20 13.27 0.08
N ALA A 67 20.91 12.87 -0.96
CA ALA A 67 21.00 11.49 -1.43
C ALA A 67 21.60 10.57 -0.36
N SER A 68 22.62 11.04 0.38
CA SER A 68 23.18 10.29 1.51
C SER A 68 22.14 9.95 2.58
N VAL A 69 21.28 10.91 2.93
CA VAL A 69 20.19 10.71 3.89
C VAL A 69 19.08 9.84 3.29
N LEU A 70 18.62 10.19 2.09
CA LEU A 70 17.50 9.54 1.40
C LEU A 70 17.78 8.05 1.15
N PHE A 71 19.01 7.71 0.76
CA PHE A 71 19.43 6.35 0.43
C PHE A 71 20.17 5.67 1.58
N SER A 72 20.39 6.37 2.70
CA SER A 72 21.20 5.88 3.83
C SER A 72 22.62 5.43 3.40
N ASN A 73 23.17 6.04 2.35
CA ASN A 73 24.45 5.68 1.76
C ASN A 73 25.48 6.81 1.90
N LYS A 74 26.42 6.64 2.84
CA LYS A 74 27.45 7.64 3.14
C LYS A 74 28.56 7.75 2.09
N SER A 75 28.70 6.80 1.15
CA SER A 75 29.69 6.93 0.08
C SER A 75 29.35 8.11 -0.83
N ILE A 76 28.06 8.37 -1.06
CA ILE A 76 27.56 9.49 -1.86
C ILE A 76 27.99 10.84 -1.28
N GLU A 77 27.90 11.01 0.05
CA GLU A 77 28.35 12.24 0.72
C GLU A 77 29.87 12.41 0.58
N LYS A 78 30.63 11.32 0.74
CA LYS A 78 32.09 11.33 0.56
C LYS A 78 32.49 11.71 -0.86
N ASP A 79 31.84 11.11 -1.86
CA ASP A 79 32.11 11.36 -3.28
C ASP A 79 31.72 12.78 -3.68
N SER A 80 30.58 13.27 -3.18
CA SER A 80 30.17 14.67 -3.37
C SER A 80 31.19 15.65 -2.77
N THR A 81 31.71 15.35 -1.58
CA THR A 81 32.72 16.19 -0.91
C THR A 81 34.01 16.24 -1.71
N GLU A 82 34.44 15.10 -2.26
CA GLU A 82 35.63 15.03 -3.11
C GLU A 82 35.40 15.80 -4.42
N LEU A 83 34.23 15.64 -5.04
CA LEU A 83 33.85 16.38 -6.25
C LEU A 83 33.78 17.90 -6.02
N CYS A 84 33.29 18.35 -4.86
CA CYS A 84 33.30 19.77 -4.49
C CYS A 84 34.73 20.33 -4.41
N LYS A 85 35.70 19.57 -3.91
CA LYS A 85 37.11 19.99 -3.93
C LYS A 85 37.62 20.17 -5.35
N PHE A 86 37.22 19.29 -6.28
CA PHE A 86 37.58 19.41 -7.69
C PHE A 86 36.96 20.66 -8.33
N PHE A 87 35.69 20.95 -8.08
CA PHE A 87 35.05 22.17 -8.58
C PHE A 87 35.73 23.42 -8.02
N TYR A 88 36.05 23.45 -6.72
CA TYR A 88 36.78 24.55 -6.12
C TYR A 88 38.16 24.76 -6.77
N GLN A 89 38.93 23.69 -6.99
CA GLN A 89 40.22 23.77 -7.70
C GLN A 89 40.07 24.21 -9.16
N THR A 90 38.98 23.83 -9.81
CA THR A 90 38.66 24.23 -11.19
C THR A 90 38.35 25.72 -11.26
N ALA A 91 37.59 26.25 -10.30
CA ALA A 91 37.29 27.67 -10.17
C ALA A 91 38.57 28.52 -10.02
N LEU A 92 39.49 28.11 -9.13
CA LEU A 92 40.78 28.80 -8.96
C LEU A 92 41.62 28.80 -10.25
N LYS A 93 41.61 27.70 -11.00
CA LYS A 93 42.32 27.60 -12.28
C LYS A 93 41.68 28.48 -13.36
N LEU A 94 40.35 28.65 -13.35
CA LEU A 94 39.64 29.57 -14.23
C LEU A 94 39.98 31.04 -13.92
N GLU A 95 40.14 31.40 -12.64
CA GLU A 95 40.61 32.73 -12.25
C GLU A 95 42.04 33.00 -12.77
N ALA A 96 42.97 32.07 -12.55
CA ALA A 96 44.33 32.19 -13.08
C ALA A 96 44.37 32.28 -14.62
N LEU A 97 43.44 31.60 -15.30
CA LEU A 97 43.28 31.70 -16.75
C LEU A 97 42.78 33.10 -17.15
N LYS A 98 41.80 33.64 -16.42
CA LYS A 98 41.25 34.99 -16.63
C LYS A 98 42.28 36.09 -16.40
N GLU A 99 43.11 35.97 -15.36
CA GLU A 99 44.21 36.90 -15.09
C GLU A 99 45.22 36.91 -16.24
N SER A 100 45.62 35.74 -16.74
CA SER A 100 46.56 35.64 -17.87
C SER A 100 45.98 36.22 -19.17
N LEU A 101 44.67 36.09 -19.38
CA LEU A 101 43.96 36.69 -20.50
C LEU A 101 43.98 38.23 -20.40
N GLN A 102 43.70 38.78 -19.22
CA GLN A 102 43.71 40.23 -18.96
C GLN A 102 45.13 40.82 -19.09
N ALA A 103 46.14 40.09 -18.62
CA ALA A 103 47.55 40.45 -18.78
C ALA A 103 48.06 40.34 -20.23
N ARG A 104 47.26 39.74 -21.13
CA ARG A 104 47.61 39.45 -22.53
C ARG A 104 48.84 38.53 -22.66
N ASP A 105 49.11 37.70 -21.64
CA ASP A 105 50.20 36.73 -21.63
C ASP A 105 49.74 35.38 -22.22
N ARG A 106 49.95 35.23 -23.53
CA ARG A 106 49.53 34.03 -24.27
C ARG A 106 50.24 32.75 -23.83
N THR A 107 51.49 32.85 -23.38
CA THR A 107 52.28 31.68 -22.98
C THR A 107 51.75 31.12 -21.66
N THR A 108 51.52 32.00 -20.69
CA THR A 108 50.93 31.62 -19.40
C THR A 108 49.49 31.17 -19.56
N PHE A 109 48.71 31.82 -20.43
CA PHE A 109 47.34 31.41 -20.75
C PHE A 109 47.28 29.98 -21.28
N SER A 110 48.09 29.65 -22.29
CA SER A 110 48.13 28.30 -22.87
C SER A 110 48.53 27.24 -21.83
N LYS A 111 49.50 27.56 -20.96
CA LYS A 111 49.88 26.69 -19.85
C LYS A 111 48.73 26.46 -18.86
N HIS A 112 48.06 27.52 -18.42
CA HIS A 112 46.91 27.42 -17.50
C HIS A 112 45.76 26.64 -18.12
N LEU A 113 45.47 26.83 -19.40
CA LEU A 113 44.44 26.08 -20.13
C LEU A 113 44.75 24.58 -20.15
N SER A 114 46.00 24.20 -20.43
CA SER A 114 46.41 22.79 -20.44
C SER A 114 46.28 22.12 -19.07
N LEU A 115 46.62 22.84 -17.99
CA LEU A 115 46.51 22.36 -16.61
C LEU A 115 45.05 22.21 -16.17
N LEU A 116 44.19 23.14 -16.59
CA LEU A 116 42.75 23.08 -16.35
C LEU A 116 42.14 21.86 -17.03
N LYS A 117 42.45 21.62 -18.31
CA LYS A 117 41.97 20.43 -19.05
C LYS A 117 42.37 19.13 -18.39
N ARG A 118 43.65 19.01 -17.99
CA ARG A 118 44.13 17.81 -17.29
C ARG A 118 43.40 17.58 -15.97
N SER A 119 43.06 18.66 -15.26
CA SER A 119 42.27 18.59 -14.03
C SER A 119 40.85 18.09 -14.26
N LEU A 120 40.23 18.49 -15.37
CA LEU A 120 38.86 18.11 -15.69
C LEU A 120 38.74 16.63 -16.01
N VAL A 121 39.75 16.02 -16.67
CA VAL A 121 39.78 14.56 -16.85
C VAL A 121 39.73 13.82 -15.52
N SER A 122 40.42 14.32 -14.49
CA SER A 122 40.35 13.74 -13.14
C SER A 122 39.00 14.00 -12.47
N ALA A 123 38.42 15.19 -12.66
CA ALA A 123 37.10 15.52 -12.13
C ALA A 123 35.99 14.68 -12.79
N GLU A 124 36.10 14.37 -14.08
CA GLU A 124 35.16 13.54 -14.83
C GLU A 124 35.07 12.11 -14.24
N TYR A 125 36.20 11.55 -13.82
CA TYR A 125 36.22 10.26 -13.14
C TYR A 125 35.45 10.30 -11.82
N VAL A 126 35.69 11.31 -10.97
CA VAL A 126 35.01 11.46 -9.68
C VAL A 126 33.53 11.78 -9.87
N LEU A 127 33.19 12.59 -10.87
CA LEU A 127 31.81 12.84 -11.26
C LEU A 127 31.11 11.56 -11.69
N SER A 128 31.79 10.69 -12.45
CA SER A 128 31.24 9.41 -12.89
C SER A 128 30.98 8.46 -11.72
N LEU A 129 31.85 8.45 -10.69
CA LEU A 129 31.61 7.70 -9.46
C LEU A 129 30.38 8.24 -8.72
N PHE A 130 30.35 9.55 -8.46
CA PHE A 130 29.23 10.19 -7.77
C PHE A 130 27.89 9.98 -8.48
N ILE A 131 27.82 10.26 -9.79
CA ILE A 131 26.61 10.04 -10.59
C ILE A 131 26.26 8.56 -10.63
N GLY A 132 27.26 7.67 -10.78
CA GLY A 132 27.06 6.24 -10.85
C GLY A 132 26.42 5.69 -9.57
N GLU A 133 26.93 6.08 -8.40
CA GLU A 133 26.36 5.69 -7.11
C GLU A 133 24.93 6.20 -6.94
N VAL A 134 24.69 7.50 -7.18
CA VAL A 134 23.33 8.07 -7.06
C VAL A 134 22.35 7.41 -8.03
N THR A 135 22.78 7.14 -9.28
CA THR A 135 21.94 6.48 -10.28
C THR A 135 21.62 5.04 -9.90
N ALA A 136 22.57 4.33 -9.28
CA ALA A 136 22.35 2.96 -8.81
C ALA A 136 21.26 2.92 -7.73
N GLU A 137 21.34 3.82 -6.73
CA GLU A 137 20.32 3.93 -5.67
C GLU A 137 18.94 4.30 -6.22
N LEU A 138 18.87 5.27 -7.14
CA LEU A 138 17.63 5.66 -7.81
C LEU A 138 17.01 4.48 -8.58
N THR A 139 17.84 3.67 -9.23
CA THR A 139 17.39 2.49 -9.97
C THR A 139 16.87 1.42 -9.01
N GLU A 140 17.56 1.18 -7.89
CA GLU A 140 17.13 0.21 -6.88
C GLU A 140 15.76 0.58 -6.31
N ILE A 141 15.55 1.84 -5.95
CA ILE A 141 14.28 2.31 -5.38
C ILE A 141 13.15 2.18 -6.40
N THR A 142 13.38 2.61 -7.64
CA THR A 142 12.39 2.49 -8.72
C THR A 142 12.00 1.03 -8.96
N PHE A 143 12.98 0.13 -8.95
CA PHE A 143 12.75 -1.30 -9.13
C PHE A 143 12.03 -1.94 -7.94
N ARG A 144 12.36 -1.54 -6.71
CA ARG A 144 11.68 -1.99 -5.49
C ARG A 144 10.20 -1.59 -5.51
N GLN A 145 9.90 -0.33 -5.83
CA GLN A 145 8.52 0.16 -5.96
C GLN A 145 7.73 -0.60 -7.03
N PHE A 146 8.37 -0.95 -8.16
CA PHE A 146 7.75 -1.76 -9.19
C PHE A 146 7.39 -3.18 -8.71
N ILE A 147 8.30 -3.84 -7.98
CA ILE A 147 8.05 -5.17 -7.41
C ILE A 147 6.93 -5.11 -6.36
N GLU A 148 6.99 -4.14 -5.46
CA GLU A 148 5.98 -3.98 -4.40
C GLU A 148 4.60 -3.66 -4.97
N GLY A 149 4.54 -2.81 -6.00
CA GLY A 149 3.31 -2.54 -6.75
C GLY A 149 2.69 -3.81 -7.33
N LYS A 150 3.49 -4.63 -8.04
CA LYS A 150 3.02 -5.92 -8.58
C LYS A 150 2.56 -6.89 -7.50
N ARG A 151 3.27 -6.97 -6.37
CA ARG A 151 2.86 -7.83 -5.25
C ARG A 151 1.54 -7.38 -4.64
N ARG A 152 1.30 -6.07 -4.57
CA ARG A 152 0.05 -5.50 -4.07
C ARG A 152 -1.13 -5.82 -4.98
N GLU A 153 -0.94 -5.71 -6.29
CA GLU A 153 -1.95 -6.09 -7.29
C GLU A 153 -2.33 -7.57 -7.17
N ASP A 154 -1.33 -8.47 -7.13
CA ASP A 154 -1.55 -9.92 -6.95
C ASP A 154 -2.29 -10.25 -5.62
N LEU A 155 -1.94 -9.56 -4.54
CA LEU A 155 -2.65 -9.69 -3.26
C LEU A 155 -4.11 -9.23 -3.36
N MET A 156 -4.37 -8.14 -4.08
CA MET A 156 -5.72 -7.59 -4.24
C MET A 156 -6.59 -8.54 -5.06
N GLU A 157 -6.09 -9.10 -6.17
CA GLU A 157 -6.79 -10.12 -6.95
C GLU A 157 -7.12 -11.36 -6.11
N ARG A 158 -6.20 -11.79 -5.23
CA ARG A 158 -6.44 -12.93 -4.34
C ARG A 158 -7.49 -12.64 -3.26
N VAL A 159 -7.55 -11.41 -2.76
CA VAL A 159 -8.59 -10.98 -1.80
C VAL A 159 -9.95 -10.94 -2.48
N GLU A 160 -10.06 -10.35 -3.67
CA GLU A 160 -11.31 -10.32 -4.44
C GLU A 160 -11.82 -11.74 -4.75
N ALA A 161 -10.91 -12.65 -5.11
CA ALA A 161 -11.24 -14.06 -5.32
C ALA A 161 -11.68 -14.79 -4.04
N LEU A 162 -11.20 -14.37 -2.87
CA LEU A 162 -11.64 -14.88 -1.57
C LEU A 162 -13.01 -14.34 -1.18
N ASP A 163 -13.25 -13.03 -1.36
CA ASP A 163 -14.54 -12.40 -1.07
C ASP A 163 -15.65 -13.04 -1.90
N ALA A 164 -15.42 -13.27 -3.20
CA ALA A 164 -16.37 -13.99 -4.05
C ALA A 164 -16.67 -15.41 -3.57
N LYS A 165 -15.68 -16.11 -2.99
CA LYS A 165 -15.88 -17.45 -2.39
C LYS A 165 -16.67 -17.38 -1.09
N VAL A 166 -16.44 -16.36 -0.27
CA VAL A 166 -17.18 -16.12 0.98
C VAL A 166 -18.65 -15.84 0.66
N ASP A 167 -18.95 -14.99 -0.32
CA ASP A 167 -20.32 -14.69 -0.74
C ASP A 167 -21.05 -15.93 -1.27
N SER A 168 -20.35 -16.76 -2.06
CA SER A 168 -20.88 -18.04 -2.53
C SER A 168 -21.17 -19.01 -1.38
N LEU A 169 -20.30 -19.06 -0.37
CA LEU A 169 -20.52 -19.88 0.83
C LEU A 169 -21.71 -19.37 1.64
N ASN A 170 -21.83 -18.06 1.87
CA ASN A 170 -22.95 -17.45 2.58
C ASN A 170 -24.29 -17.80 1.90
N THR A 171 -24.35 -17.67 0.58
CA THR A 171 -25.54 -18.04 -0.22
C THR A 171 -25.90 -19.53 -0.06
N ARG A 172 -24.89 -20.40 -0.01
CA ARG A 172 -25.10 -21.84 0.22
C ARG A 172 -25.58 -22.12 1.65
N VAL A 173 -25.03 -21.45 2.65
CA VAL A 173 -25.46 -21.57 4.05
C VAL A 173 -26.92 -21.15 4.18
N GLU A 174 -27.31 -19.98 3.68
CA GLU A 174 -28.71 -19.54 3.70
C GLU A 174 -29.64 -20.55 3.01
N THR A 175 -29.20 -21.13 1.90
CA THR A 175 -29.97 -22.16 1.19
C THR A 175 -30.15 -23.41 2.04
N TYR A 176 -29.10 -23.85 2.74
CA TYR A 176 -29.17 -25.01 3.62
C TYR A 176 -30.00 -24.73 4.87
N GLU A 177 -29.89 -23.54 5.46
CA GLU A 177 -30.73 -23.12 6.58
C GLU A 177 -32.21 -23.19 6.18
N ARG A 178 -32.59 -22.66 5.02
CA ARG A 178 -33.97 -22.78 4.51
C ARG A 178 -34.40 -24.23 4.32
N LYS A 179 -33.54 -25.08 3.75
CA LYS A 179 -33.83 -26.52 3.56
C LYS A 179 -34.04 -27.23 4.90
N VAL A 180 -33.19 -26.96 5.89
CA VAL A 180 -33.31 -27.54 7.24
C VAL A 180 -34.59 -27.06 7.90
N SER A 181 -34.89 -25.76 7.88
CA SER A 181 -36.15 -25.24 8.43
C SER A 181 -37.38 -25.88 7.78
N LEU A 182 -37.37 -26.08 6.46
CA LEU A 182 -38.46 -26.77 5.75
C LEU A 182 -38.59 -28.24 6.15
N LEU A 183 -37.47 -28.97 6.28
CA LEU A 183 -37.48 -30.36 6.73
C LEU A 183 -38.04 -30.50 8.14
N VAL A 184 -37.55 -29.66 9.07
CA VAL A 184 -38.00 -29.65 10.47
C VAL A 184 -39.48 -29.30 10.57
N LYS A 185 -39.97 -28.35 9.75
CA LYS A 185 -41.39 -27.97 9.72
C LYS A 185 -42.29 -29.08 9.15
N ASN A 186 -41.87 -29.71 8.05
CA ASN A 186 -42.72 -30.65 7.32
C ASN A 186 -42.68 -32.07 7.90
N ASN A 187 -41.59 -32.45 8.57
CA ASN A 187 -41.45 -33.79 9.13
C ASN A 187 -40.79 -33.77 10.53
N PRO A 188 -41.37 -33.04 11.49
CA PRO A 188 -40.76 -32.82 12.81
C PRO A 188 -40.45 -34.14 13.53
N GLU A 189 -41.32 -35.13 13.40
CA GLU A 189 -41.17 -36.44 14.06
C GLU A 189 -39.95 -37.25 13.58
N SER A 190 -39.37 -36.91 12.41
CA SER A 190 -38.17 -37.57 11.87
C SER A 190 -36.85 -36.94 12.29
N VAL A 191 -36.88 -35.75 12.90
CA VAL A 191 -35.68 -34.94 13.22
C VAL A 191 -35.59 -34.60 14.72
N LEU A 192 -36.71 -34.61 15.43
CA LEU A 192 -36.79 -34.26 16.84
C LEU A 192 -36.34 -35.41 17.76
N GLU A 193 -35.74 -35.07 18.91
CA GLU A 193 -35.46 -36.06 19.94
C GLU A 193 -36.75 -36.44 20.69
N THR A 194 -36.63 -37.47 21.54
CA THR A 194 -37.77 -38.07 22.24
C THR A 194 -38.57 -37.03 23.06
N ASP A 195 -37.90 -36.04 23.66
CA ASP A 195 -38.54 -35.04 24.52
C ASP A 195 -39.36 -34.02 23.71
N GLU A 196 -38.81 -33.51 22.61
CA GLU A 196 -39.50 -32.57 21.73
C GLU A 196 -40.74 -33.21 21.09
N ALA A 197 -40.63 -34.48 20.68
CA ALA A 197 -41.76 -35.25 20.18
C ALA A 197 -42.85 -35.44 21.25
N MET A 198 -42.48 -35.66 22.51
CA MET A 198 -43.42 -35.73 23.64
C MET A 198 -44.15 -34.40 23.85
N VAL A 199 -43.43 -33.27 23.83
CA VAL A 199 -44.03 -31.92 23.96
C VAL A 199 -45.02 -31.64 22.82
N ILE A 200 -44.68 -31.98 21.58
CA ILE A 200 -45.59 -31.83 20.44
C ILE A 200 -46.84 -32.69 20.61
N LYS A 201 -46.66 -33.96 20.99
CA LYS A 201 -47.77 -34.89 21.19
C LYS A 201 -48.72 -34.39 22.28
N GLU A 202 -48.17 -33.83 23.35
CA GLU A 202 -48.95 -33.27 24.45
C GLU A 202 -49.77 -32.05 24.00
N ILE A 203 -49.16 -31.11 23.28
CA ILE A 203 -49.87 -29.95 22.72
C ILE A 203 -50.99 -30.40 21.76
N ARG A 204 -50.72 -31.40 20.90
CA ARG A 204 -51.75 -31.96 20.01
C ARG A 204 -52.89 -32.63 20.78
N SER A 205 -52.60 -33.36 21.86
CA SER A 205 -53.62 -33.94 22.76
C SER A 205 -54.56 -32.87 23.35
N PHE A 206 -54.02 -31.70 23.73
CA PHE A 206 -54.84 -30.57 24.16
C PHE A 206 -55.69 -29.99 23.02
N HIS A 207 -55.14 -29.91 21.81
CA HIS A 207 -55.90 -29.48 20.63
C HIS A 207 -57.07 -30.42 20.31
N ASP A 208 -56.86 -31.74 20.43
CA ASP A 208 -57.91 -32.76 20.26
C ASP A 208 -59.05 -32.58 21.30
N GLN A 209 -58.74 -31.98 22.44
CA GLN A 209 -59.69 -31.60 23.49
C GLN A 209 -60.29 -30.19 23.27
N ASN A 210 -60.15 -29.61 22.08
CA ASN A 210 -60.57 -28.24 21.72
C ASN A 210 -59.84 -27.11 22.48
N VAL A 211 -58.66 -27.35 23.05
CA VAL A 211 -57.82 -26.31 23.64
C VAL A 211 -56.86 -25.78 22.59
N MET A 212 -57.19 -24.63 21.99
CA MET A 212 -56.40 -24.06 20.89
C MET A 212 -55.07 -23.42 21.30
N TRP A 213 -54.92 -22.96 22.55
CA TRP A 213 -53.71 -22.30 23.04
C TRP A 213 -53.34 -22.86 24.42
N VAL A 214 -52.18 -23.51 24.50
CA VAL A 214 -51.71 -24.27 25.66
C VAL A 214 -50.68 -23.45 26.43
N GLU A 215 -50.87 -23.29 27.74
CA GLU A 215 -49.86 -22.73 28.64
C GLU A 215 -48.79 -23.79 29.01
N PRO A 216 -47.51 -23.41 29.15
CA PRO A 216 -46.42 -24.33 29.51
C PRO A 216 -46.70 -25.18 30.73
N ARG A 217 -47.36 -24.62 31.75
CA ARG A 217 -47.71 -25.30 33.00
C ARG A 217 -48.55 -26.56 32.78
N PHE A 218 -49.38 -26.61 31.75
CA PHE A 218 -50.19 -27.80 31.44
C PHE A 218 -49.34 -28.93 30.84
N ILE A 219 -48.31 -28.58 30.10
CA ILE A 219 -47.32 -29.52 29.55
C ILE A 219 -46.42 -30.02 30.68
N GLU A 220 -45.95 -29.11 31.55
CA GLU A 220 -45.15 -29.41 32.74
C GLU A 220 -45.84 -30.42 33.67
N ASN A 221 -47.16 -30.34 33.82
CA ASN A 221 -47.92 -31.23 34.69
C ASN A 221 -48.09 -32.65 34.12
N ASN A 222 -47.99 -32.81 32.80
CA ASN A 222 -48.30 -34.06 32.12
C ASN A 222 -47.05 -34.82 31.64
N LEU A 223 -45.89 -34.15 31.57
CA LEU A 223 -44.63 -34.74 31.14
C LEU A 223 -43.63 -34.83 32.32
N SER A 224 -42.85 -35.90 32.38
CA SER A 224 -41.76 -36.06 33.35
C SER A 224 -40.49 -35.28 32.95
N LEU A 225 -40.65 -34.02 32.53
CA LEU A 225 -39.57 -33.12 32.11
C LEU A 225 -39.46 -31.93 33.06
N SER A 226 -38.24 -31.41 33.24
CA SER A 226 -38.04 -30.20 34.04
C SER A 226 -38.63 -28.98 33.32
N LYS A 227 -39.10 -27.99 34.09
CA LYS A 227 -39.61 -26.73 33.54
C LYS A 227 -38.62 -26.04 32.59
N ASN A 228 -37.34 -25.96 32.97
CA ASN A 228 -36.32 -25.33 32.12
C ASN A 228 -36.16 -26.06 30.79
N ARG A 229 -36.26 -27.40 30.79
CA ARG A 229 -36.18 -28.22 29.57
C ARG A 229 -37.41 -27.99 28.68
N ILE A 230 -38.60 -27.88 29.26
CA ILE A 230 -39.83 -27.58 28.52
C ILE A 230 -39.76 -26.17 27.90
N ASP A 231 -39.31 -25.17 28.65
CA ASP A 231 -39.16 -23.79 28.15
C ASP A 231 -38.15 -23.74 26.99
N GLU A 232 -37.03 -24.46 27.10
CA GLU A 232 -36.05 -24.60 26.02
C GLU A 232 -36.65 -25.24 24.76
N ILE A 233 -37.35 -26.37 24.93
CA ILE A 233 -38.01 -27.08 23.83
C ILE A 233 -39.06 -26.20 23.15
N LEU A 234 -39.90 -25.50 23.91
CA LEU A 234 -40.93 -24.61 23.38
C LEU A 234 -40.32 -23.44 22.57
N ASP A 235 -39.18 -22.91 23.02
CA ASP A 235 -38.46 -21.87 22.28
C ASP A 235 -37.85 -22.42 20.97
N ILE A 236 -37.22 -23.59 21.02
CA ILE A 236 -36.67 -24.28 19.84
C ILE A 236 -37.77 -24.56 18.81
N LEU A 237 -38.87 -25.19 19.22
CA LEU A 237 -39.99 -25.53 18.35
C LEU A 237 -40.67 -24.28 17.76
N SER A 238 -40.69 -23.17 18.50
CA SER A 238 -41.19 -21.88 18.01
C SER A 238 -40.24 -21.24 16.99
N ARG A 239 -38.91 -21.31 17.20
CA ARG A 239 -37.91 -20.81 16.23
C ARG A 239 -37.98 -21.53 14.89
N TYR A 240 -38.24 -22.83 14.92
CA TYR A 240 -38.45 -23.62 13.70
C TYR A 240 -39.85 -23.47 13.08
N GLY A 241 -40.74 -22.68 13.69
CA GLY A 241 -42.09 -22.46 13.21
C GLY A 241 -43.02 -23.68 13.30
N ILE A 242 -42.62 -24.70 14.09
CA ILE A 242 -43.46 -25.87 14.39
C ILE A 242 -44.59 -25.44 15.34
N LEU A 243 -44.27 -24.59 16.32
CA LEU A 243 -45.24 -23.99 17.22
C LEU A 243 -45.41 -22.50 16.90
N GLN A 244 -46.65 -22.02 17.01
CA GLN A 244 -46.94 -20.59 17.09
C GLN A 244 -47.12 -20.21 18.55
N TYR A 245 -46.64 -19.04 18.96
CA TYR A 245 -46.89 -18.52 20.31
C TYR A 245 -47.52 -17.13 20.29
N LYS A 246 -48.23 -16.79 21.37
CA LYS A 246 -48.68 -15.42 21.66
C LYS A 246 -48.64 -15.15 23.16
N MET A 247 -48.71 -13.89 23.55
CA MET A 247 -48.80 -13.51 24.96
C MET A 247 -50.25 -13.52 25.44
N ARG A 248 -50.52 -14.15 26.59
CA ARG A 248 -51.80 -14.12 27.30
C ARG A 248 -51.53 -13.87 28.78
N GLY A 249 -51.93 -12.70 29.29
CA GLY A 249 -51.75 -12.36 30.71
C GLY A 249 -50.29 -12.38 31.19
N GLY A 250 -49.32 -12.04 30.32
CA GLY A 250 -47.89 -12.08 30.64
C GLY A 250 -47.22 -13.44 30.44
N THR A 251 -47.96 -14.48 30.07
CA THR A 251 -47.44 -15.82 29.79
C THR A 251 -47.46 -16.12 28.29
N LYS A 252 -46.40 -16.74 27.76
CA LYS A 252 -46.42 -17.28 26.39
C LYS A 252 -47.33 -18.51 26.34
N VAL A 253 -48.30 -18.51 25.44
CA VAL A 253 -49.15 -19.68 25.14
C VAL A 253 -48.85 -20.16 23.73
N TYR A 254 -48.89 -21.48 23.55
CA TYR A 254 -48.41 -22.14 22.34
C TYR A 254 -49.53 -22.89 21.65
N LYS A 255 -49.45 -23.01 20.34
CA LYS A 255 -50.29 -23.89 19.55
C LYS A 255 -49.46 -24.56 18.47
N TYR A 256 -49.79 -25.80 18.14
CA TYR A 256 -49.27 -26.48 16.95
C TYR A 256 -49.60 -25.67 15.68
N GLY A 257 -48.60 -25.42 14.83
CA GLY A 257 -48.78 -24.71 13.57
C GLY A 257 -49.52 -25.57 12.54
N GLU A 258 -50.55 -25.02 11.91
CA GLU A 258 -51.18 -25.68 10.76
C GLU A 258 -50.18 -25.73 9.59
N THR A 259 -50.06 -26.90 8.96
CA THR A 259 -49.48 -27.01 7.62
C THR A 259 -50.32 -26.15 6.68
N HIS A 260 -49.79 -25.02 6.21
CA HIS A 260 -50.30 -24.45 4.98
C HIS A 260 -50.04 -25.47 3.87
N ASP A 261 -51.11 -25.95 3.24
CA ASP A 261 -51.06 -26.57 1.93
C ASP A 261 -50.25 -25.64 1.02
N ILE A 262 -49.03 -26.07 0.66
CA ILE A 262 -48.30 -25.47 -0.44
C ILE A 262 -48.90 -26.08 -1.70
N ASN A 263 -50.06 -25.57 -2.10
CA ASN A 263 -50.51 -25.64 -3.48
C ASN A 263 -51.01 -24.26 -3.89
N THR A 264 -50.55 -23.82 -5.07
CA THR A 264 -50.96 -22.66 -5.87
C THR A 264 -50.35 -21.29 -5.53
N ASN A 265 -49.13 -21.02 -6.03
CA ASN A 265 -48.87 -20.23 -7.25
C ASN A 265 -47.37 -20.05 -7.50
#